data_AF-A0A9D8RMI5-F1
#
_entry.id   AF-A0A9D8RMI5-F1
#
_cell.length_a   1.000
_cell.length_b   1.000
_cell.length_c   1.000
_cell.angle_alpha   90.00
_cell.angle_beta   90.00
_cell.angle_gamma   90.00
#
_symmetry.space_group_name_H-M   'P 1'
#
loop_
_entity.id
_entity.type
_entity.pdbx_description
1 polymer ?
#
loop_
_entity_poly.entity_id
_entity_poly.type
_entity_poly.pdbx_seq_one_letter_code
_entity_poly.pdbx_strand_id
1 'polypeptide(L)'
;AVIFHGFIGSVQQAERAVAKGYYLSFGVGAFRSPKTIEALRSMPLDRLFAETDESDISIEQVYERVAQMRGVGLEELKEKLEENYKNIFEIK
;
A
#
# COMPACT_ATOMS: atom_id res chain seq x y z
N ALA A 1 14.03 -7.45 -1.84
CA ALA A 1 12.65 -7.44 -2.39
C ALA A 1 12.49 -6.31 -3.40
N VAL A 2 11.38 -6.24 -4.15
CA VAL A 2 11.05 -5.11 -5.02
C VAL A 2 9.79 -4.42 -4.50
N ILE A 3 9.83 -3.09 -4.39
CA ILE A 3 8.71 -2.24 -4.02
C ILE A 3 8.50 -1.23 -5.14
N PHE A 4 7.29 -1.17 -5.70
CA PHE A 4 6.89 -0.06 -6.57
C PHE A 4 6.42 1.10 -5.69
N HIS A 5 7.33 2.05 -5.48
CA HIS A 5 7.05 3.32 -4.84
C HIS A 5 6.09 4.17 -5.68
N GLY A 6 5.19 4.90 -5.03
CA GLY A 6 4.25 5.82 -5.66
C GLY A 6 3.31 5.15 -6.66
N PHE A 7 2.81 3.94 -6.35
CA PHE A 7 2.05 3.16 -7.32
C PHE A 7 0.76 3.87 -7.76
N ILE A 8 0.71 4.24 -9.04
CA ILE A 8 -0.48 4.75 -9.73
C ILE A 8 -0.72 3.86 -10.94
N GLY A 9 -1.63 2.89 -10.80
CA GLY A 9 -1.85 1.85 -11.80
C GLY A 9 -3.20 1.18 -11.67
N SER A 10 -3.45 0.22 -12.57
CA SER A 10 -4.68 -0.58 -12.61
C SER A 10 -4.59 -1.82 -11.75
N VAL A 11 -5.75 -2.42 -11.46
CA VAL A 11 -5.85 -3.76 -10.89
C VAL A 11 -4.97 -4.75 -11.67
N GLN A 12 -5.04 -4.76 -13.01
CA GLN A 12 -4.24 -5.69 -13.82
C GLN A 12 -2.73 -5.45 -13.69
N GLN A 13 -2.29 -4.20 -13.56
CA GLN A 13 -0.87 -3.89 -13.31
C GLN A 13 -0.45 -4.33 -11.90
N ALA A 14 -1.32 -4.11 -10.92
CA ALA A 14 -1.10 -4.47 -9.53
C ALA A 14 -1.02 -6.00 -9.36
N GLU A 15 -1.97 -6.74 -9.94
CA GLU A 15 -1.98 -8.21 -9.97
C GLU A 15 -0.71 -8.77 -10.61
N ARG A 16 -0.27 -8.22 -11.74
CA ARG A 16 0.98 -8.65 -12.39
C ARG A 16 2.22 -8.41 -11.53
N ALA A 17 2.25 -7.33 -10.76
CA ALA A 17 3.35 -7.06 -9.84
C ALA A 17 3.33 -8.02 -8.66
N VAL A 18 2.15 -8.21 -8.04
CA VAL A 18 1.96 -9.12 -6.92
C VAL A 18 2.24 -10.58 -7.31
N ALA A 19 1.85 -11.01 -8.50
CA ALA A 19 2.15 -12.36 -9.02
C ALA A 19 3.66 -12.64 -9.15
N LYS A 20 4.49 -11.58 -9.25
CA LYS A 20 5.96 -11.68 -9.25
C LYS A 20 6.56 -11.59 -7.84
N GLY A 21 5.75 -11.52 -6.79
CA GLY A 21 6.19 -11.34 -5.42
C GLY A 21 6.62 -9.91 -5.10
N TYR A 22 6.18 -8.93 -5.89
CA TYR A 22 6.51 -7.52 -5.66
C TYR A 22 5.49 -6.84 -4.75
N TYR A 23 5.94 -5.79 -4.07
CA TYR A 23 5.12 -4.97 -3.19
C TYR A 23 4.74 -3.66 -3.88
N LEU A 24 3.62 -3.07 -3.46
CA LEU A 24 3.10 -1.81 -3.98
C LEU A 24 2.94 -0.80 -2.84
N SER A 25 3.54 0.38 -2.99
CA SER A 25 3.40 1.47 -2.02
C SER A 25 2.40 2.50 -2.51
N PHE A 26 1.43 2.85 -1.66
CA PHE A 26 0.36 3.77 -1.98
C PHE A 26 0.45 5.04 -1.13
N GLY A 27 0.73 6.16 -1.79
CA GLY A 27 0.68 7.49 -1.18
C GLY A 27 -0.53 8.31 -1.61
N VAL A 28 -0.52 9.60 -1.29
CA VAL A 28 -1.64 10.53 -1.55
C VAL A 28 -2.04 10.59 -3.02
N GLY A 29 -1.09 10.42 -3.95
CA GLY A 29 -1.35 10.36 -5.38
C GLY A 29 -2.31 9.22 -5.78
N ALA A 30 -2.29 8.09 -5.07
CA ALA A 30 -3.17 6.96 -5.35
C ALA A 30 -4.65 7.29 -5.13
N PHE A 31 -4.97 8.13 -4.13
CA PHE A 31 -6.34 8.49 -3.77
C PHE A 31 -7.02 9.41 -4.81
N ARG A 32 -6.27 9.95 -5.77
CA ARG A 32 -6.80 10.82 -6.83
C ARG A 32 -7.29 10.05 -8.05
N SER A 33 -6.99 8.75 -8.14
CA SER A 33 -7.29 7.91 -9.30
C SER A 33 -8.28 6.80 -8.90
N PRO A 34 -9.52 6.80 -9.44
CA PRO A 34 -10.49 5.73 -9.18
C PRO A 34 -9.95 4.34 -9.51
N LYS A 35 -9.19 4.24 -10.62
CA LYS A 35 -8.52 3.00 -11.05
C LYS A 35 -7.47 2.51 -10.05
N THR A 36 -6.72 3.43 -9.44
CA THR A 36 -5.72 3.09 -8.43
C THR A 36 -6.37 2.73 -7.10
N ILE A 37 -7.49 3.39 -6.74
CA ILE A 37 -8.30 3.01 -5.58
C ILE A 37 -8.84 1.58 -5.74
N GLU A 38 -9.30 1.21 -6.93
CA GLU A 38 -9.75 -0.16 -7.21
C GLU A 38 -8.60 -1.17 -7.05
N ALA A 39 -7.41 -0.83 -7.58
CA ALA A 39 -6.21 -1.63 -7.35
C ALA A 39 -5.93 -1.80 -5.86
N LEU A 40 -5.88 -0.69 -5.11
CA LEU A 40 -5.66 -0.68 -3.65
C LEU A 40 -6.65 -1.60 -2.93
N ARG A 41 -7.94 -1.58 -3.28
CA ARG A 41 -8.97 -2.44 -2.68
C ARG A 41 -8.72 -3.94 -2.90
N SER A 42 -8.22 -4.29 -4.09
CA SER A 42 -8.08 -5.70 -4.52
C SER A 42 -6.79 -6.39 -4.05
N MET A 43 -5.76 -5.64 -3.65
CA MET A 43 -4.44 -6.23 -3.38
C MET A 43 -4.40 -7.11 -2.11
N PRO A 44 -3.51 -8.09 -2.01
CA PRO A 44 -3.22 -8.72 -0.72
C PRO A 44 -2.60 -7.71 0.27
N LEU A 45 -3.01 -7.73 1.54
CA LEU A 45 -2.44 -6.85 2.58
C LEU A 45 -0.95 -7.13 2.83
N ASP A 46 -0.51 -8.37 2.64
CA ASP A 46 0.89 -8.80 2.79
C ASP A 46 1.79 -8.37 1.61
N ARG A 47 1.27 -7.56 0.68
CA ARG A 47 2.01 -6.96 -0.45
C ARG A 47 1.85 -5.44 -0.52
N LEU A 48 1.32 -4.82 0.52
CA LEU A 48 0.96 -3.42 0.57
C LEU A 48 1.96 -2.62 1.43
N PHE A 49 2.34 -1.44 0.93
CA PHE A 49 2.93 -0.36 1.72
C PHE A 49 2.09 0.91 1.58
N ALA A 50 2.30 1.85 2.51
CA ALA A 50 1.69 3.16 2.51
C ALA A 50 2.75 4.21 2.85
N GLU A 51 2.65 5.39 2.24
CA GLU A 51 3.70 6.41 2.30
C GLU A 51 3.15 7.82 2.17
N THR A 52 3.91 8.80 2.65
CA THR A 52 3.60 10.24 2.48
C THR A 52 4.24 10.80 1.21
N ASP A 53 5.38 10.25 0.79
CA ASP A 53 6.26 10.89 -0.20
C ASP A 53 6.53 12.35 0.21
N GLU A 54 6.36 13.33 -0.68
CA GLU A 54 6.52 14.77 -0.40
C GLU A 54 5.23 15.47 0.10
N SER A 55 4.19 14.72 0.46
CA SER A 55 2.91 15.29 0.91
C SER A 55 2.95 15.79 2.37
N ASP A 56 2.29 16.93 2.64
CA ASP A 56 2.08 17.46 4.01
C ASP A 56 1.07 16.65 4.86
N ILE A 57 0.35 15.72 4.24
CA ILE A 57 -0.55 14.78 4.95
C ILE A 57 0.27 13.82 5.81
N SER A 58 -0.12 13.66 7.08
CA SER A 58 0.59 12.78 8.01
C SER A 58 0.45 11.30 7.62
N ILE A 59 1.41 10.48 8.07
CA ILE A 59 1.38 9.04 7.78
C ILE A 59 0.15 8.36 8.41
N GLU A 60 -0.30 8.83 9.57
CA GLU A 60 -1.51 8.36 10.25
C GLU A 60 -2.75 8.58 9.38
N GLN A 61 -2.88 9.76 8.77
CA GLN A 61 -3.99 10.08 7.87
C GLN A 61 -3.95 9.23 6.59
N VAL A 62 -2.76 8.90 6.08
CA VAL A 62 -2.62 7.97 4.96
C VAL A 62 -3.10 6.57 5.37
N TYR A 63 -2.69 6.08 6.55
CA TYR A 63 -3.11 4.78 7.06
C TYR A 63 -4.62 4.69 7.29
N GLU A 64 -5.23 5.72 7.87
CA GLU A 64 -6.69 5.78 8.05
C GLU A 64 -7.43 5.66 6.71
N ARG A 65 -6.98 6.38 5.69
CA ARG A 65 -7.58 6.32 4.35
C ARG A 65 -7.39 4.95 3.70
N VAL A 66 -6.19 4.38 3.81
CA VAL A 66 -5.92 3.03 3.31
C VAL A 66 -6.84 2.03 4.03
N ALA A 67 -6.89 2.04 5.36
CA ALA A 67 -7.74 1.15 6.15
C ALA A 67 -9.22 1.25 5.75
N GLN A 68 -9.73 2.48 5.60
CA GLN A 68 -11.09 2.74 5.14
C GLN A 68 -11.33 2.17 3.74
N MET A 69 -10.43 2.41 2.78
CA MET A 69 -10.56 1.89 1.42
C MET A 69 -10.49 0.36 1.40
N ARG A 70 -9.66 -0.23 2.27
CA ARG A 70 -9.44 -1.67 2.40
C ARG A 70 -10.54 -2.39 3.20
N GLY A 71 -11.36 -1.66 3.95
CA GLY A 71 -12.37 -2.24 4.83
C GLY A 71 -11.78 -3.04 5.99
N VAL A 72 -10.57 -2.69 6.45
CA VAL A 72 -9.85 -3.39 7.53
C VAL A 72 -9.64 -2.46 8.73
N GLY A 73 -9.34 -3.02 9.90
CA GLY A 73 -9.02 -2.22 11.08
C GLY A 73 -7.71 -1.44 10.90
N LEU A 74 -7.61 -0.26 11.53
CA LEU A 74 -6.38 0.55 11.47
C LEU A 74 -5.19 -0.18 12.10
N GLU A 75 -5.39 -0.84 13.24
CA GLU A 75 -4.32 -1.61 13.90
C GLU A 75 -3.94 -2.85 13.09
N GLU A 76 -4.91 -3.57 12.50
CA GLU A 76 -4.63 -4.68 11.58
C GLU A 76 -3.79 -4.23 10.38
N LEU A 77 -4.11 -3.06 9.80
CA LEU A 77 -3.31 -2.49 8.72
C LEU A 77 -1.89 -2.20 9.19
N LYS A 78 -1.72 -1.57 10.35
CA LYS A 78 -0.39 -1.21 10.90
C LYS A 78 0.45 -2.46 11.17
N GLU A 79 -0.13 -3.49 11.76
CA GLU A 79 0.52 -4.79 11.96
C GLU A 79 1.00 -5.37 10.63
N LYS A 80 0.14 -5.39 9.60
CA LYS A 80 0.52 -5.92 8.27
C LYS A 80 1.60 -5.09 7.59
N LEU A 81 1.53 -3.76 7.68
CA LEU A 81 2.56 -2.86 7.16
C LEU A 81 3.92 -3.10 7.85
N GLU A 82 3.91 -3.28 9.17
CA GLU A 82 5.10 -3.57 9.96
C GLU A 82 5.69 -4.95 9.63
N GLU A 83 4.85 -5.99 9.49
CA GLU A 83 5.27 -7.30 9.03
C GLU A 83 5.93 -7.23 7.63
N ASN A 84 5.28 -6.53 6.69
CA ASN A 84 5.82 -6.33 5.34
C ASN A 84 7.17 -5.61 5.38
N TYR A 85 7.30 -4.58 6.23
CA TYR A 85 8.54 -3.85 6.44
C TYR A 85 9.66 -4.78 6.97
N LYS A 86 9.39 -5.52 8.04
CA LYS A 86 10.34 -6.48 8.64
C LYS A 86 10.78 -7.57 7.65
N ASN A 87 9.87 -8.04 6.82
CA ASN A 87 10.13 -9.05 5.79
C ASN A 87 11.10 -8.56 4.70
N ILE A 88 11.20 -7.24 4.47
CA ILE A 88 12.02 -6.67 3.41
C ILE A 88 13.33 -6.09 3.93
N PHE A 89 13.30 -5.40 5.07
CA PHE A 89 14.39 -4.53 5.49
C PHE A 89 15.37 -5.15 6.50
N GLU A 90 15.28 -6.46 6.76
CA GLU A 90 16.21 -7.21 7.66
C GLU A 90 16.41 -6.57 9.05
N ILE A 91 15.44 -5.81 9.54
CA ILE A 91 15.48 -5.23 10.88
C ILE A 91 14.96 -6.30 11.85
N LYS A 92 15.90 -6.90 12.58
CA LYS A 92 15.64 -7.78 13.72
C LYS A 92 15.24 -6.98 14.95
#